data_AF-A0A495BJM3-F1
#
_entry.id   AF-A0A495BJM3-F1
#
_cell.length_a   1.000
_cell.length_b   1.000
_cell.length_c   1.000
_cell.angle_alpha   90.00
_cell.angle_beta   90.00
_cell.angle_gamma   90.00
#
_symmetry.space_group_name_H-M   'P 1'
#
loop_
_entity.id
_entity.type
_entity.pdbx_description
1 polymer ?
#
loop_
_entity_poly.entity_id
_entity_poly.type
_entity_poly.pdbx_seq_one_letter_code
_entity_poly.pdbx_strand_id
1 'polypeptide(L)' 'MTLVVLEWLQESGRLPSDAAFLAALSAAGWLELQRREERRLRSLYGDEYMAALGLRLQALGLDLAVRRVATRPFVRGG' A
#
# COMPACT_ATOMS: atom_id res chain seq x y z
N MET A 1 -4.47 15.47 17.89
CA MET A 1 -3.10 14.94 18.13
C MET A 1 -2.59 14.07 16.99
N THR A 2 -3.30 13.93 15.87
CA THR A 2 -2.98 12.95 14.82
C THR A 2 -2.14 13.47 13.66
N LEU A 3 -2.25 14.76 13.31
CA LEU A 3 -1.45 15.37 12.24
C LEU A 3 0.06 15.28 12.49
N VAL A 4 0.50 15.54 13.72
CA VAL A 4 1.91 15.49 14.12
C VAL A 4 2.51 14.08 13.95
N VAL A 5 1.72 13.04 14.19
CA VAL A 5 2.17 11.64 14.02
C VAL A 5 2.30 11.29 12.54
N LEU A 6 1.37 11.76 11.70
CA LEU A 6 1.42 11.57 10.25
C LEU A 6 2.61 12.29 9.61
N GLU A 7 2.85 13.54 9.99
CA GLU A 7 4.02 14.31 9.56
C GLU A 7 5.32 13.61 9.94
N TRP A 8 5.43 13.16 11.20
CA TRP A 8 6.59 12.40 11.64
C TRP A 8 6.76 11.06 10.90
N LEU A 9 5.67 10.35 10.59
CA LEU A 9 5.72 9.10 9.82
C LEU A 9 6.16 9.31 8.37
N GLN A 10 5.84 10.48 7.81
CA GLN A 10 6.30 10.90 6.49
C GLN A 10 7.78 11.30 6.53
N GLU A 11 8.21 12.10 7.51
CA GLU A 11 9.61 12.52 7.70
C GLU A 11 10.53 11.36 8.04
N SER A 12 10.08 10.41 8.88
CA SER A 12 10.82 9.19 9.21
C SER A 12 10.91 8.21 8.04
N GLY A 13 10.23 8.46 6.93
CA GLY A 13 10.24 7.61 5.74
C GLY A 13 9.43 6.32 5.88
N ARG A 14 8.68 6.15 6.97
CA ARG A 14 7.87 4.94 7.20
C ARG A 14 6.67 4.88 6.25
N LEU A 15 5.93 5.98 6.10
CA LEU A 15 4.81 6.06 5.16
C LEU A 15 5.23 5.74 3.71
N PRO A 16 6.29 6.35 3.13
CA PRO A 16 6.73 5.98 1.78
C PRO A 16 7.28 4.55 1.69
N SER A 17 7.91 4.01 2.73
CA SER A 17 8.40 2.62 2.74
C SER A 17 7.25 1.61 2.73
N ASP A 18 6.22 1.82 3.54
CA ASP A 18 5.04 0.95 3.58
C ASP A 18 4.29 1.00 2.24
N ALA A 19 4.19 2.18 1.61
CA ALA A 19 3.60 2.31 0.28
C ALA A 19 4.39 1.53 -0.78
N ALA A 20 5.72 1.64 -0.77
CA ALA A 20 6.58 0.90 -1.70
C ALA A 20 6.47 -0.62 -1.48
N PHE A 21 6.37 -1.07 -0.23
CA PHE A 21 6.21 -2.48 0.10
C PHE A 21 4.88 -3.03 -0.42
N LEU A 22 3.75 -2.34 -0.14
CA LEU A 22 2.44 -2.74 -0.67
C LEU A 22 2.41 -2.73 -2.20
N ALA A 23 3.07 -1.75 -2.83
CA ALA A 23 3.22 -1.68 -4.28
C ALA A 23 3.95 -2.90 -4.85
N ALA A 24 5.04 -3.32 -4.21
CA ALA A 24 5.79 -4.51 -4.62
C ALA A 24 4.96 -5.79 -4.47
N LEU A 25 4.18 -5.93 -3.39
CA LEU A 25 3.27 -7.06 -3.20
C LEU A 25 2.20 -7.11 -4.29
N SER A 26 1.63 -5.95 -4.65
CA SER A 26 0.62 -5.86 -5.71
C SER A 26 1.22 -6.25 -7.08
N ALA A 27 2.41 -5.73 -7.41
CA ALA A 27 3.11 -6.03 -8.65
C ALA A 27 3.52 -7.52 -8.76
N ALA A 28 3.83 -8.16 -7.63
CA ALA A 28 4.13 -9.60 -7.55
C ALA A 28 2.86 -10.48 -7.57
N GLY A 29 1.66 -9.90 -7.50
CA GLY A 29 0.39 -10.62 -7.43
C GLY A 29 0.08 -11.23 -6.06
N TRP A 30 0.79 -10.83 -5.00
CA TRP A 30 0.66 -11.36 -3.65
C TRP A 30 -0.49 -10.69 -2.87
N LEU A 31 -1.69 -10.75 -3.44
CA LEU A 31 -2.85 -9.98 -2.98
C LEU A 31 -3.31 -10.35 -1.56
N GLU A 32 -3.11 -11.59 -1.12
CA GLU A 32 -3.49 -11.99 0.23
C GLU A 32 -2.53 -11.47 1.29
N LEU A 33 -1.22 -11.50 1.01
CA LEU A 33 -0.22 -10.91 1.89
C LEU A 33 -0.41 -9.39 1.98
N GLN A 34 -0.69 -8.74 0.85
CA GLN A 34 -1.02 -7.32 0.80
C GLN A 34 -2.19 -6.99 1.75
N ARG A 35 -3.30 -7.74 1.67
CA ARG A 35 -4.46 -7.55 2.57
C ARG A 35 -4.14 -7.78 4.05
N ARG A 36 -3.23 -8.71 4.34
CA ARG A 36 -2.78 -8.96 5.72
C ARG A 36 -1.99 -7.75 6.22
N GLU A 37 -1.12 -7.19 5.39
CA GLU A 37 -0.32 -6.04 5.75
C GLU A 37 -1.16 -4.77 5.88
N GLU A 38 -2.11 -4.51 4.99
CA GLU A 38 -3.05 -3.39 5.11
C GLU A 38 -3.84 -3.45 6.43
N ARG A 39 -4.31 -4.63 6.84
CA ARG A 39 -4.99 -4.82 8.13
C ARG A 39 -4.06 -4.58 9.31
N ARG A 40 -2.80 -5.02 9.21
CA ARG A 40 -1.77 -4.78 10.23
C ARG A 40 -1.49 -3.29 10.38
N LEU A 41 -1.25 -2.58 9.27
CA LEU A 41 -0.99 -1.14 9.25
C LEU A 41 -2.17 -0.34 9.80
N ARG A 42 -3.40 -0.70 9.41
CA ARG A 42 -4.62 -0.10 9.98
C ARG A 42 -4.72 -0.30 11.48
N SER A 43 -4.40 -1.50 11.97
CA SER A 43 -4.43 -1.79 13.41
C SER A 43 -3.37 -1.02 14.20
N LEU A 44 -2.22 -0.70 13.59
CA LEU A 44 -1.11 -0.01 14.25
C LEU A 44 -1.28 1.52 14.23
N TYR A 45 -1.78 2.06 13.12
CA TYR A 45 -1.71 3.50 12.85
C TYR A 45 -3.08 4.15 12.57
N GLY A 46 -4.14 3.35 12.47
CA GLY A 46 -5.51 3.84 12.26
C GLY A 46 -5.85 4.22 10.82
N ASP A 47 -7.08 4.69 10.63
CA ASP A 47 -7.64 4.96 9.30
C ASP A 47 -7.04 6.19 8.61
N GLU A 48 -6.60 7.21 9.36
CA GLU A 48 -5.96 8.40 8.79
C GLU A 48 -4.61 8.04 8.14
N TYR A 49 -3.84 7.14 8.76
CA TYR A 49 -2.62 6.58 8.15
C TYR A 49 -2.92 5.84 6.86
N MET A 50 -3.98 5.01 6.87
CA MET A 50 -4.40 4.28 5.68
C MET A 50 -4.87 5.21 4.55
N ALA A 51 -5.49 6.35 4.88
CA ALA A 51 -5.84 7.37 3.90
C ALA A 51 -4.60 8.00 3.25
N ALA A 52 -3.60 8.39 4.06
CA ALA A 52 -2.33 8.92 3.56
C ALA A 52 -1.56 7.89 2.72
N LEU A 53 -1.57 6.62 3.14
CA LEU A 53 -0.99 5.49 2.41
C LEU A 53 -1.69 5.28 1.07
N GLY A 54 -3.02 5.39 1.04
CA GLY A 54 -3.83 5.33 -0.17
C GLY A 54 -3.48 6.43 -1.16
N LEU A 55 -3.36 7.68 -0.71
CA LEU A 55 -2.92 8.80 -1.55
C LEU A 55 -1.50 8.55 -2.12
N ARG A 56 -0.61 7.98 -1.32
CA ARG A 56 0.76 7.67 -1.75
C ARG A 56 0.79 6.55 -2.79
N LEU A 57 -0.02 5.51 -2.62
CA LEU A 57 -0.17 4.43 -3.60
C LEU A 57 -0.79 4.96 -4.90
N GLN A 58 -1.79 5.87 -4.82
CA GLN A 58 -2.38 6.51 -5.99
C GLN A 58 -1.36 7.32 -6.78
N ALA A 59 -0.44 8.01 -6.10
CA ALA A 59 0.69 8.68 -6.75
C ALA A 59 1.63 7.72 -7.50
N LEU A 60 1.65 6.44 -7.11
CA LEU A 60 2.37 5.36 -7.81
C LEU A 60 1.52 4.65 -8.87
N GLY A 61 0.30 5.13 -9.14
CA GLY A 61 -0.65 4.52 -10.07
C GLY A 61 -1.35 3.26 -9.53
N LEU A 62 -1.30 3.05 -8.22
CA LEU A 62 -1.93 1.92 -7.52
C LEU A 62 -3.09 2.40 -6.67
N ASP A 63 -4.12 1.58 -6.52
CA ASP A 63 -5.28 1.95 -5.70
C ASP A 63 -5.56 0.85 -4.67
N LEU A 64 -5.69 1.25 -3.41
CA LEU A 64 -6.12 0.37 -2.31
C LEU A 64 -7.57 -0.10 -2.52
N ALA A 65 -8.42 0.75 -3.11
CA ALA A 65 -9.83 0.47 -3.37
C ALA A 65 -10.04 -0.22 -4.71
N VAL A 66 -9.27 0.16 -5.74
CA VAL A 66 -9.39 -0.41 -7.08
C VAL A 66 -8.30 -1.45 -7.28
N ARG A 67 -8.68 -2.70 -7.04
CA ARG A 67 -8.08 -3.89 -7.64
C ARG A 67 -8.12 -3.78 -9.16
N ARG A 68 -7.29 -2.94 -9.78
CA ARG A 68 -6.91 -3.16 -11.17
C ARG A 68 -5.89 -4.27 -11.15
N VAL A 69 -6.46 -5.47 -11.17
CA VAL A 69 -5.93 -6.67 -11.81
C VAL A 69 -4.87 -6.25 -12.83
N ALA A 70 -3.60 -6.30 -12.42
CA ALA A 70 -2.53 -6.50 -13.37
C ALA A 70 -2.67 -7.96 -13.80
N THR A 71 -3.61 -8.23 -14.71
CA THR A 71 -3.59 -9.42 -15.55
C THR A 71 -2.35 -9.27 -16.40
N ARG A 72 -1.22 -9.67 -15.84
CA ARG A 72 -0.09 -10.13 -16.63
C ARG A 72 -0.59 -11.45 -17.23
N PRO A 73 -0.90 -11.53 -18.53
CA PRO A 73 -1.24 -12.81 -19.11
C PRO A 73 -0.05 -13.72 -18.86
N PHE A 74 -0.29 -14.80 -18.12
CA PHE A 74 0.67 -15.87 -17.95
C PHE A 74 0.85 -16.49 -19.34
N VAL A 75 1.82 -16.01 -20.11
CA VAL A 75 2.23 -16.65 -21.35
C VAL A 75 2.93 -17.94 -20.94
N ARG A 76 2.16 -19.03 -20.90
CA ARG A 76 2.69 -20.38 -20.86
C ARG A 76 3.39 -20.59 -22.21
N GLY A 77 4.72 -20.49 -22.21
CA GLY A 77 5.55 -20.84 -23.37
C GLY A 77 5.22 -22.26 -23.84
N GLY A 78 5.25 -22.43 -25.16
CA GLY A 78 4.89 -23.65 -25.89
C GLY A 78 5.92 -24.77 -25.82
#